data_AF-A0A349LLX6-F1
#
_entry.id   AF-A0A349LLX6-F1
#
_cell.length_a   1.000
_cell.length_b   1.000
_cell.length_c   1.000
_cell.angle_alpha   90.00
_cell.angle_beta   90.00
_cell.angle_gamma   90.00
#
_symmetry.space_group_name_H-M   'P 1'
#
loop_
_entity.id
_entity.type
_entity.pdbx_description
1 polymer ?
#
loop_
_entity_poly.entity_id
_entity_poly.type
_entity_poly.pdbx_seq_one_letter_code
_entity_poly.pdbx_strand_id
1 'polypeptide(L)'
;MIDVRTSDEYSGKDVRTLRGGHIPYEGNWQDLATAIKLGKKQVADNPSMSLKNQTDLKQLYAKLDPEKETVAYCQSGMRASETATVLKILGLKKVKVYDSSWLGWGNNLKAPVADETFLNVGALNAKMTAMQNNINQLEEALKHKSN
;
A
#
# COMPACT_ATOMS: atom_id res chain seq x y z
N MET A 1 -15.24 6.18 -1.93
CA MET A 1 -14.68 4.85 -1.57
C MET A 1 -13.56 5.09 -0.54
N ILE A 2 -12.71 4.11 -0.21
CA ILE A 2 -11.55 4.31 0.66
C ILE A 2 -10.32 3.59 0.11
N ASP A 3 -9.19 4.30 0.08
CA ASP A 3 -7.88 3.73 -0.23
C ASP A 3 -7.18 3.30 1.05
N VAL A 4 -6.94 2.01 1.23
CA VAL A 4 -6.26 1.45 2.41
C VAL A 4 -4.79 1.09 2.15
N ARG A 5 -4.21 1.59 1.05
CA ARG A 5 -2.77 1.46 0.74
C ARG A 5 -1.94 2.44 1.56
N THR A 6 -0.62 2.24 1.53
CA THR A 6 0.36 3.12 2.18
C THR A 6 0.42 4.51 1.52
N SER A 7 1.05 5.48 2.20
CA SER A 7 1.04 6.89 1.74
C SER A 7 1.86 7.04 0.47
N ASP A 8 2.92 6.23 0.34
CA ASP A 8 3.76 6.20 -0.84
C ASP A 8 3.06 5.50 -2.00
N GLU A 9 2.28 4.45 -1.75
CA GLU A 9 1.40 3.85 -2.77
C GLU A 9 0.31 4.84 -3.23
N TYR A 10 -0.33 5.58 -2.31
CA TYR A 10 -1.39 6.56 -2.60
C TYR A 10 -0.88 7.77 -3.38
N SER A 11 0.28 8.31 -2.98
CA SER A 11 0.90 9.49 -3.63
C SER A 11 1.65 9.17 -4.92
N GLY A 12 1.72 7.89 -5.34
CA GLY A 12 2.45 7.48 -6.53
C GLY A 12 3.98 7.44 -6.38
N LYS A 13 4.52 7.60 -5.18
CA LYS A 13 5.97 7.43 -4.92
C LYS A 13 6.40 5.97 -5.02
N ASP A 14 5.53 5.06 -4.58
CA ASP A 14 5.70 3.61 -4.73
C ASP A 14 4.80 3.11 -5.88
N VAL A 15 5.38 3.10 -7.09
CA VAL A 15 4.69 2.67 -8.30
C VAL A 15 4.80 1.15 -8.46
N ARG A 16 3.66 0.46 -8.31
CA ARG A 16 3.58 -1.01 -8.38
C ARG A 16 2.74 -1.53 -9.56
N THR A 17 2.31 -0.64 -10.45
CA THR A 17 1.62 -0.97 -11.71
C THR A 17 2.20 -0.11 -12.83
N LEU A 18 1.62 -0.11 -14.03
CA LEU A 18 2.00 0.84 -15.08
C LEU A 18 1.94 2.31 -14.59
N ARG A 19 1.05 2.59 -13.64
CA ARG A 19 0.80 3.92 -13.08
C ARG A 19 0.80 3.92 -11.55
N GLY A 20 1.33 4.99 -10.98
CA GLY A 20 1.19 5.36 -9.57
C GLY A 20 0.12 6.43 -9.40
N GLY A 21 -0.21 6.72 -8.15
CA GLY A 21 -1.28 7.61 -7.76
C GLY A 21 -2.44 6.85 -7.12
N HIS A 22 -3.63 7.42 -7.18
CA HIS A 22 -4.83 6.85 -6.57
C HIS A 22 -6.09 7.14 -7.40
N ILE A 23 -7.18 6.48 -7.04
CA ILE A 23 -8.47 6.69 -7.71
C ILE A 23 -9.00 8.07 -7.30
N PRO A 24 -9.45 8.94 -8.22
CA PRO A 24 -9.93 10.27 -7.87
C PRO A 24 -11.13 10.26 -6.90
N TYR A 25 -11.26 11.33 -6.12
CA TYR A 25 -12.35 11.56 -5.14
C TYR A 25 -12.32 10.63 -3.92
N GLU A 26 -11.18 9.98 -3.68
CA GLU A 26 -10.98 9.02 -2.60
C GLU A 26 -10.17 9.57 -1.43
N GLY A 27 -10.61 9.23 -0.21
CA GLY A 27 -9.83 9.44 1.00
C GLY A 27 -8.80 8.33 1.19
N ASN A 28 -7.56 8.68 1.50
CA ASN A 28 -6.58 7.71 1.98
C ASN A 28 -6.78 7.47 3.48
N TRP A 29 -7.17 6.25 3.84
CA TRP A 29 -7.43 5.86 5.22
C TRP A 29 -6.37 4.85 5.66
N GLN A 30 -5.41 5.35 6.41
CA GLN A 30 -4.31 4.55 6.94
C GLN A 30 -4.28 4.56 8.44
N ASP A 31 -3.98 3.38 8.98
CA ASP A 31 -3.40 3.32 10.30
C ASP A 31 -1.92 3.73 10.26
N LEU A 32 -1.63 4.96 10.68
CA LEU A 32 -0.27 5.49 10.86
C LEU A 32 0.61 4.57 11.73
N ALA A 33 0.02 3.88 12.71
CA ALA A 33 0.77 2.96 13.57
C ALA A 33 1.23 1.71 12.80
N THR A 34 0.44 1.23 11.83
CA THR A 34 0.80 0.09 10.97
C THR A 34 1.97 0.42 10.04
N ALA A 35 1.97 1.62 9.44
CA ALA A 35 3.08 2.09 8.61
C ALA A 35 4.40 2.20 9.40
N ILE A 36 4.32 2.70 10.65
CA ILE A 36 5.48 2.80 11.54
C ILE A 36 5.99 1.42 11.95
N LYS A 37 5.11 0.46 12.26
CA LYS A 37 5.48 -0.92 12.64
C LYS A 37 6.20 -1.65 11.50
N LEU A 38 5.71 -1.51 10.27
CA LEU A 38 6.33 -2.09 9.06
C LEU A 38 7.73 -1.50 8.81
N GLY A 39 7.88 -0.18 8.90
CA GLY A 39 9.17 0.50 8.70
C GLY A 39 10.24 0.16 9.75
N LYS A 40 9.83 -0.15 10.98
CA LYS A 40 10.74 -0.48 12.09
C LYS A 40 11.18 -1.95 12.13
N LYS A 41 10.73 -2.80 11.18
CA LYS A 41 10.95 -4.26 11.21
C LYS A 41 10.56 -4.90 12.57
N GLN A 42 9.66 -4.26 13.32
CA GLN A 42 9.10 -4.80 14.57
C GLN A 42 8.01 -5.86 14.29
N VAL A 43 8.05 -6.43 13.09
CA VAL A 43 7.10 -7.40 12.56
C VAL A 43 7.78 -8.77 12.57
N ALA A 44 8.36 -9.12 13.71
CA ALA A 44 9.01 -10.41 13.90
C ALA A 44 8.06 -11.43 14.56
N ASP A 45 7.11 -10.99 15.40
CA ASP A 45 6.24 -11.88 16.16
C ASP A 45 4.78 -11.41 16.22
N ASN A 46 3.87 -12.39 16.21
CA ASN A 46 2.41 -12.29 16.12
C ASN A 46 1.68 -11.24 17.00
N PRO A 47 2.19 -10.72 18.14
CA PRO A 47 1.51 -9.64 18.87
C PRO A 47 1.55 -8.26 18.17
N SER A 48 2.53 -8.00 17.31
CA SER A 48 2.70 -6.72 16.60
C SER A 48 1.65 -6.49 15.50
N MET A 49 1.04 -7.58 15.01
CA MET A 49 -0.03 -7.61 14.01
C MET A 49 -1.45 -7.52 14.60
N SER A 50 -1.58 -7.33 15.92
CA SER A 50 -2.90 -7.22 16.52
C SER A 50 -3.61 -5.98 16.00
N LEU A 51 -4.87 -6.15 15.59
CA LEU A 51 -5.78 -5.06 15.32
C LEU A 51 -5.75 -4.08 16.50
N LYS A 52 -5.83 -2.79 16.19
CA LYS A 52 -6.06 -1.77 17.19
C LYS A 52 -7.29 -2.11 18.03
N ASN A 53 -7.34 -1.59 19.26
CA ASN A 53 -8.56 -1.70 20.04
C ASN A 53 -9.73 -1.01 19.29
N GLN A 54 -10.95 -1.40 19.64
CA GLN A 54 -12.14 -0.93 18.93
C GLN A 54 -12.29 0.60 18.99
N THR A 55 -11.86 1.26 20.06
CA THR A 55 -11.95 2.72 20.24
C THR A 55 -11.07 3.44 19.23
N ASP A 56 -9.81 3.02 19.08
CA ASP A 56 -8.87 3.63 18.13
C ASP A 56 -9.31 3.38 16.68
N LEU A 57 -9.90 2.22 16.39
CA LEU A 57 -10.48 1.93 15.08
C LEU A 57 -11.71 2.79 14.79
N LYS A 58 -12.61 3.00 15.77
CA LYS A 58 -13.73 3.94 15.63
C LYS A 58 -13.25 5.35 15.36
N GLN A 59 -12.20 5.80 16.05
CA GLN A 59 -11.61 7.11 15.83
C GLN A 59 -10.98 7.22 14.44
N LEU A 60 -10.25 6.19 14.01
CA LEU A 60 -9.62 6.14 12.70
C LEU A 60 -10.65 6.27 11.57
N TYR A 61 -11.83 5.67 11.71
CA TYR A 61 -12.89 5.67 10.70
C TYR A 61 -14.04 6.65 11.01
N ALA A 62 -13.85 7.58 11.96
CA ALA A 62 -14.94 8.40 12.50
C ALA A 62 -15.65 9.31 11.49
N LYS A 63 -15.01 9.65 10.36
CA LYS A 63 -15.65 10.47 9.31
C LYS A 63 -16.45 9.64 8.30
N LEU A 64 -16.45 8.32 8.42
CA LEU A 64 -17.32 7.47 7.60
C LEU A 64 -18.74 7.48 8.16
N ASP A 65 -19.71 7.62 7.27
CA ASP A 65 -21.13 7.56 7.59
C ASP A 65 -21.58 6.09 7.61
N PRO A 66 -22.07 5.56 8.75
CA PRO A 66 -22.49 4.17 8.87
C PRO A 66 -23.63 3.72 7.96
N GLU A 67 -24.46 4.67 7.47
CA GLU A 67 -25.63 4.39 6.64
C GLU A 67 -25.31 4.44 5.13
N LYS A 68 -24.19 5.08 4.76
CA LYS A 68 -23.71 5.18 3.38
C LYS A 68 -22.91 3.97 2.96
N GLU A 69 -22.92 3.70 1.65
CA GLU A 69 -22.07 2.66 1.08
C GLU A 69 -20.60 3.09 1.14
N THR A 70 -19.77 2.24 1.74
CA THR A 70 -18.32 2.36 1.75
C THR A 70 -17.73 1.23 0.94
N VAL A 71 -17.01 1.56 -0.13
CA VAL A 71 -16.24 0.59 -0.92
C VAL A 71 -14.76 0.76 -0.58
N ALA A 72 -14.09 -0.33 -0.19
CA ALA A 72 -12.67 -0.33 0.13
C ALA A 72 -11.85 -0.94 -1.02
N TYR A 73 -10.66 -0.40 -1.27
CA TYR A 73 -9.68 -0.98 -2.19
C TYR A 73 -8.26 -0.84 -1.66
N CYS A 74 -7.37 -1.72 -2.12
CA CYS A 74 -5.95 -1.64 -1.80
C CYS A 74 -5.11 -1.84 -3.07
N GLN A 75 -4.05 -2.65 -3.00
CA GLN A 75 -3.32 -3.08 -4.19
C GLN A 75 -4.03 -4.23 -4.91
N SER A 76 -4.36 -5.30 -4.19
CA SER A 76 -4.83 -6.59 -4.74
C SER A 76 -6.02 -7.19 -3.98
N GLY A 77 -6.87 -6.36 -3.38
CA GLY A 77 -8.07 -6.80 -2.63
C GLY A 77 -7.83 -7.25 -1.18
N MET A 78 -6.68 -7.83 -0.83
CA MET A 78 -6.47 -8.46 0.50
C MET A 78 -6.66 -7.50 1.70
N ARG A 79 -5.89 -6.40 1.75
CA ARG A 79 -6.03 -5.38 2.82
C ARG A 79 -7.41 -4.74 2.86
N ALA A 80 -8.08 -4.66 1.71
CA ALA A 80 -9.42 -4.10 1.59
C ALA A 80 -10.46 -5.04 2.21
N SER A 81 -10.31 -6.36 2.04
CA SER A 81 -11.16 -7.37 2.68
C SER A 81 -11.03 -7.38 4.20
N GLU A 82 -9.80 -7.26 4.71
CA GLU A 82 -9.55 -7.10 6.15
C GLU A 82 -10.24 -5.84 6.69
N THR A 83 -10.00 -4.70 6.04
CA THR A 83 -10.62 -3.43 6.42
C THR A 83 -12.14 -3.50 6.34
N ALA A 84 -12.70 -4.13 5.31
CA ALA A 84 -14.14 -4.29 5.16
C ALA A 84 -14.76 -5.08 6.32
N THR A 85 -14.04 -6.08 6.83
CA THR A 85 -14.45 -6.86 8.00
C THR A 85 -14.45 -5.98 9.26
N VAL A 86 -13.38 -5.21 9.48
CA VAL A 86 -13.28 -4.26 10.59
C VAL A 86 -14.43 -3.25 10.54
N LEU A 87 -14.69 -2.63 9.39
CA LEU A 87 -15.77 -1.64 9.24
C LEU A 87 -17.16 -2.21 9.56
N LYS A 88 -17.43 -3.46 9.17
CA LYS A 88 -18.67 -4.15 9.54
C LYS A 88 -18.79 -4.33 11.06
N ILE A 89 -17.71 -4.73 11.74
CA ILE A 89 -17.66 -4.84 13.21
C ILE A 89 -17.86 -3.48 13.89
N LEU A 90 -17.42 -2.39 13.26
CA LEU A 90 -17.63 -1.02 13.76
C LEU A 90 -19.06 -0.50 13.53
N GLY A 91 -19.92 -1.25 12.82
CA GLY A 91 -21.32 -0.93 12.63
C GLY A 91 -21.66 -0.29 11.28
N LEU A 92 -20.72 -0.22 10.33
CA LEU A 92 -21.03 0.21 8.96
C LEU A 92 -21.86 -0.87 8.26
N LYS A 93 -23.06 -0.51 7.79
CA LYS A 93 -24.03 -1.49 7.28
C LYS A 93 -23.74 -1.93 5.83
N LYS A 94 -23.18 -1.02 5.03
CA LYS A 94 -22.99 -1.22 3.58
C LYS A 94 -21.50 -1.12 3.23
N VAL A 95 -20.78 -2.22 3.41
CA VAL A 95 -19.34 -2.27 3.12
C VAL A 95 -19.06 -3.27 2.01
N LYS A 96 -18.40 -2.81 0.93
CA LYS A 96 -18.00 -3.61 -0.23
C LYS A 96 -16.49 -3.54 -0.44
N VAL A 97 -15.95 -4.51 -1.16
CA VAL A 97 -14.55 -4.53 -1.59
C VAL A 97 -14.53 -4.39 -3.10
N TYR A 98 -13.73 -3.45 -3.60
CA TYR A 98 -13.37 -3.40 -5.01
C TYR A 98 -12.18 -4.33 -5.26
N ASP A 99 -12.49 -5.56 -5.66
CA ASP A 99 -11.54 -6.68 -5.76
C ASP A 99 -10.35 -6.37 -6.68
N SER A 100 -10.61 -5.88 -7.89
CA SER A 100 -9.55 -5.52 -8.85
C SER A 100 -8.58 -4.50 -8.28
N SER A 101 -9.04 -3.65 -7.34
CA SER A 101 -8.20 -2.73 -6.57
C SER A 101 -7.29 -1.87 -7.47
N TRP A 102 -6.16 -1.39 -6.95
CA TRP A 102 -5.21 -0.62 -7.74
C TRP A 102 -4.56 -1.43 -8.87
N LEU A 103 -4.41 -2.76 -8.75
CA LEU A 103 -3.86 -3.59 -9.83
C LEU A 103 -4.70 -3.50 -11.11
N GLY A 104 -6.03 -3.56 -10.99
CA GLY A 104 -6.92 -3.41 -12.15
C GLY A 104 -6.99 -1.97 -12.64
N TRP A 105 -7.11 -1.01 -11.71
CA TRP A 105 -7.28 0.41 -12.06
C TRP A 105 -6.01 1.03 -12.65
N GLY A 106 -4.87 0.84 -11.98
CA GLY A 106 -3.58 1.41 -12.38
C GLY A 106 -3.07 0.88 -13.72
N ASN A 107 -3.44 -0.35 -14.10
CA ASN A 107 -3.10 -0.92 -15.40
C ASN A 107 -4.07 -0.53 -16.53
N ASN A 108 -5.25 0.02 -16.22
CA ASN A 108 -6.19 0.48 -17.24
C ASN A 108 -5.94 1.94 -17.62
N LEU A 109 -5.18 2.19 -18.69
CA LEU A 109 -4.81 3.54 -19.15
C LEU A 109 -5.98 4.51 -19.41
N LYS A 110 -7.22 4.01 -19.56
CA LYS A 110 -8.42 4.85 -19.73
C LYS A 110 -9.05 5.28 -18.40
N ALA A 111 -8.70 4.63 -17.30
CA ALA A 111 -9.25 4.94 -15.98
C ALA A 111 -8.59 6.22 -15.43
N PRO A 112 -9.38 7.16 -14.87
CA PRO A 112 -8.84 8.42 -14.37
C PRO A 112 -8.00 8.18 -13.11
N VAL A 113 -6.89 8.91 -12.97
CA VAL A 113 -5.95 8.79 -11.84
C VAL A 113 -5.65 10.18 -11.30
N ALA A 114 -5.68 10.30 -9.98
CA ALA A 114 -5.19 11.47 -9.27
C ALA A 114 -3.72 11.26 -8.86
N ASP A 115 -2.93 12.33 -8.92
CA ASP A 115 -1.47 12.30 -8.72
C ASP A 115 -0.78 11.25 -9.60
N GLU A 116 -1.18 11.20 -10.88
CA GLU A 116 -0.69 10.19 -11.81
C GLU A 116 0.83 10.31 -12.01
N THR A 117 1.53 9.23 -11.71
CA THR A 117 2.96 9.10 -11.94
C THR A 117 3.23 7.84 -12.75
N PHE A 118 4.22 7.88 -13.63
CA PHE A 118 4.64 6.70 -14.38
C PHE A 118 5.92 6.10 -13.79
N LEU A 119 6.11 4.81 -14.00
CA LEU A 119 7.36 4.15 -13.62
C LEU A 119 8.55 4.84 -14.31
N ASN A 120 9.47 5.36 -13.51
CA ASN A 120 10.68 5.99 -14.04
C ASN A 120 11.71 4.91 -14.42
N VAL A 121 11.64 4.45 -15.66
CA VAL A 121 12.54 3.43 -16.22
C VAL A 121 14.01 3.85 -16.21
N GLY A 122 14.30 5.15 -16.38
CA GLY A 122 15.66 5.67 -16.32
C GLY A 122 16.27 5.54 -14.93
N ALA A 123 15.51 5.94 -13.90
CA ALA A 123 15.92 5.78 -12.50
C ALA A 123 16.05 4.30 -12.10
N LEU A 124 15.17 3.43 -12.62
CA LEU A 124 15.27 1.99 -12.40
C LEU A 124 16.55 1.42 -13.01
N ASN A 125 16.85 1.76 -14.27
CA ASN A 125 18.08 1.32 -14.94
C ASN A 125 19.34 1.79 -14.20
N ALA A 126 19.38 3.05 -13.76
CA ALA A 126 20.51 3.57 -12.98
C ALA A 126 20.72 2.79 -11.67
N LYS A 127 19.64 2.45 -10.95
CA LYS A 127 19.71 1.62 -9.74
C LYS A 127 20.18 0.20 -10.04
N MET A 128 19.71 -0.42 -11.12
CA MET A 128 20.16 -1.75 -11.54
C MET A 128 21.66 -1.77 -11.88
N THR A 129 22.15 -0.75 -12.60
CA THR A 129 23.58 -0.62 -12.89
C THR A 129 24.41 -0.44 -11.62
N ALA A 130 23.97 0.39 -10.67
CA ALA A 130 24.65 0.55 -9.39
C ALA A 130 24.69 -0.76 -8.59
N MET A 131 23.60 -1.53 -8.60
CA MET A 131 23.53 -2.84 -7.96
C MET A 131 24.50 -3.84 -8.63
N GLN A 132 24.56 -3.87 -9.96
CA GLN A 132 25.50 -4.72 -10.69
C GLN A 132 26.96 -4.39 -10.35
N ASN A 133 27.30 -3.11 -10.25
CA ASN A 133 28.65 -2.69 -9.85
C ASN A 133 28.99 -3.16 -8.44
N ASN A 134 28.06 -3.05 -7.50
CA ASN A 134 28.26 -3.55 -6.13
C ASN A 134 28.45 -5.07 -6.12
N ILE A 135 27.69 -5.82 -6.91
CA ILE A 135 27.83 -7.27 -7.04
C ILE A 135 29.24 -7.62 -7.55
N ASN A 136 29.69 -6.97 -8.62
CA ASN A 136 31.02 -7.22 -9.19
C ASN A 136 32.13 -6.96 -8.16
N GLN A 137 32.05 -5.86 -7.40
CA GLN A 137 33.02 -5.54 -6.34
C GLN A 137 33.02 -6.58 -5.22
N LEU A 138 31.85 -7.07 -4.81
CA LEU A 138 31.73 -8.11 -3.80
C LEU A 138 32.31 -9.45 -4.30
N GLU A 139 32.07 -9.81 -5.55
CA GLU A 139 32.65 -11.01 -6.17
C GLU A 139 34.18 -10.95 -6.26
N GLU A 140 34.75 -9.79 -6.61
CA GLU A 140 36.20 -9.57 -6.60
C GLU A 140 36.77 -9.67 -5.18
N ALA A 141 36.14 -9.02 -4.21
CA ALA A 141 36.57 -9.08 -2.80
C ALA A 141 36.54 -10.52 -2.25
N LEU A 142 35.55 -11.32 -2.63
CA LEU A 142 35.47 -12.74 -2.25
C LEU A 142 36.60 -13.56 -2.89
N LYS A 143 36.90 -13.35 -4.17
CA LYS A 143 38.04 -14.02 -4.84
C LYS A 143 39.37 -13.75 -4.16
N HIS A 144 39.60 -12.50 -3.72
CA HIS A 144 40.83 -12.13 -3.00
C HIS A 144 40.91 -12.68 -1.58
N LYS A 145 39.80 -13.11 -0.98
CA LYS A 145 39.74 -13.65 0.39
C LYS A 145 39.83 -15.18 0.44
N SER A 146 39.68 -15.84 -0.71
CA SER A 146 39.79 -17.30 -0.88
C SER A 146 41.16 -17.77 -1.36
N ASN A 147 42.09 -16.84 -1.62
CA ASN A 147 43.52 -17.09 -1.81
C ASN A 147 44.29 -16.68 -0.55
#